data_AF-A0A5P8K2E0-F1
#
_entry.id   AF-A0A5P8K2E0-F1
#
_cell.length_a   1.000
_cell.length_b   1.000
_cell.length_c   1.000
_cell.angle_alpha   90.00
_cell.angle_beta   90.00
_cell.angle_gamma   90.00
#
_symmetry.space_group_name_H-M   'P 1'
#
loop_
_entity.id
_entity.type
_entity.pdbx_description
1 polymer ?
#
loop_
_entity_poly.entity_id
_entity_poly.type
_entity_poly.pdbx_seq_one_letter_code
_entity_poly.pdbx_strand_id
1 'polypeptide(L)'
;MSEHPRHPHAPDDLWQSVARLHDWLEAGQPHGGQEALLLRMLKLQEEVGEVAQAVIGVTGQNLRKGTTHTWEDVQSELCDVVVTALIALRALTPDAREVFTAHLAGVTARSLDSRHG
;
A
#
# COMPACT_ATOMS: atom_id res chain seq x y z
N MET A 1 -30.91 -29.48 6.93
CA MET A 1 -29.83 -28.80 6.19
C MET A 1 -30.27 -27.35 5.99
N SER A 2 -29.98 -26.49 6.97
CA SER A 2 -30.38 -25.08 6.89
C SER A 2 -29.34 -24.32 6.06
N GLU A 3 -29.68 -24.00 4.82
CA GLU A 3 -28.89 -23.09 4.00
C GLU A 3 -28.92 -21.68 4.62
N HIS A 4 -27.76 -21.20 5.04
CA HIS A 4 -27.56 -19.79 5.37
C HIS A 4 -27.54 -18.98 4.06
N PRO A 5 -28.28 -17.86 3.98
CA PRO A 5 -28.18 -16.98 2.82
C PRO A 5 -26.75 -16.41 2.78
N ARG A 6 -26.05 -16.67 1.67
CA ARG A 6 -24.77 -16.02 1.38
C ARG A 6 -25.08 -14.56 1.03
N HIS A 7 -25.06 -13.68 2.03
CA HIS A 7 -25.15 -12.25 1.77
C HIS A 7 -23.96 -11.85 0.89
N PRO A 8 -24.16 -11.21 -0.26
CA PRO A 8 -23.06 -10.62 -1.01
C PRO A 8 -22.43 -9.55 -0.12
N HIS A 9 -21.18 -9.77 0.30
CA HIS A 9 -20.43 -8.74 1.00
C HIS A 9 -20.34 -7.53 0.07
N ALA A 10 -20.89 -6.39 0.50
CA ALA A 10 -20.57 -5.12 -0.13
C ALA A 10 -19.04 -4.99 -0.14
N PRO A 11 -18.42 -4.48 -1.23
CA PRO A 11 -16.98 -4.31 -1.26
C PRO A 11 -16.56 -3.49 -0.04
N ASP A 12 -15.65 -4.06 0.76
CA ASP A 12 -15.15 -3.39 1.95
C ASP A 12 -14.53 -2.06 1.54
N ASP A 13 -14.76 -1.00 2.33
CA ASP A 13 -14.07 0.25 2.06
C ASP A 13 -12.54 0.06 2.23
N LEU A 14 -11.76 0.91 1.56
CA LEU A 14 -10.29 0.85 1.58
C LEU A 14 -9.74 0.69 3.00
N TRP A 15 -10.27 1.44 3.97
CA TRP A 15 -9.78 1.47 5.34
C TRP A 15 -10.18 0.24 6.14
N GLN A 16 -11.35 -0.36 5.85
CA GLN A 16 -11.74 -1.66 6.40
C GLN A 16 -10.82 -2.77 5.89
N SER A 17 -10.39 -2.70 4.63
CA SER A 17 -9.42 -3.66 4.08
C SER A 17 -8.03 -3.47 4.69
N VAL A 18 -7.55 -2.23 4.81
CA VAL A 18 -6.27 -1.91 5.47
C VAL A 18 -6.27 -2.37 6.93
N ALA A 19 -7.35 -2.13 7.68
CA ALA A 19 -7.47 -2.57 9.07
C ALA A 19 -7.42 -4.09 9.21
N ARG A 20 -8.16 -4.84 8.38
CA ARG A 20 -8.12 -6.31 8.41
C ARG A 20 -6.75 -6.87 8.02
N LEU A 21 -6.09 -6.29 7.02
CA LEU A 21 -4.75 -6.69 6.62
C LEU A 21 -3.75 -6.42 7.75
N HIS A 22 -3.82 -5.27 8.40
CA HIS A 22 -3.04 -4.95 9.59
C HIS A 22 -3.28 -5.98 10.70
N ASP A 23 -4.53 -6.28 11.05
CA ASP A 23 -4.84 -7.19 12.15
C ASP A 23 -4.41 -8.63 11.87
N TRP A 24 -4.58 -9.10 10.62
CA TRP A 24 -4.07 -10.39 10.18
C TRP A 24 -2.54 -10.47 10.29
N LEU A 25 -1.86 -9.39 9.89
CA LEU A 25 -0.42 -9.26 9.96
C LEU A 25 0.11 -9.22 11.40
N GLU A 26 -0.57 -8.56 12.33
CA GLU A 26 -0.20 -8.54 13.75
C GLU A 26 -0.44 -9.89 14.43
N ALA A 27 -1.50 -10.60 14.07
CA ALA A 27 -1.80 -11.93 14.61
C ALA A 27 -0.74 -12.99 14.25
N GLY A 28 -0.02 -12.79 13.14
CA GLY A 28 1.03 -13.70 12.67
C GLY A 28 2.43 -13.40 13.18
N GLN A 29 2.66 -12.28 13.87
CA GLN A 29 4.01 -11.83 14.20
C GLN A 29 4.43 -12.20 15.64
N PRO A 30 5.65 -12.74 15.83
CA PRO A 30 6.19 -13.00 17.16
C PRO A 30 6.60 -11.73 17.92
N HIS A 31 6.78 -10.61 17.19
CA HIS A 31 7.22 -9.32 17.72
C HIS A 31 6.11 -8.28 17.55
N GLY A 32 5.70 -7.63 18.64
CA GLY A 32 4.73 -6.53 18.63
C GLY A 32 5.36 -5.16 18.88
N GLY A 33 4.55 -4.10 18.78
CA GLY A 33 4.98 -2.74 19.15
C GLY A 33 6.01 -2.15 18.18
N GLN A 34 7.09 -1.56 18.71
CA GLN A 34 8.06 -0.80 17.90
C GLN A 34 8.78 -1.66 16.85
N GLU A 35 9.09 -2.91 17.16
CA GLU A 35 9.76 -3.82 16.22
C GLU A 35 8.86 -4.14 15.02
N ALA A 36 7.58 -4.44 15.26
CA ALA A 36 6.59 -4.66 14.21
C ALA A 36 6.50 -3.45 13.26
N LEU A 37 6.45 -2.23 13.83
CA LEU A 37 6.44 -0.99 13.06
C LEU A 37 7.70 -0.84 12.19
N LEU A 38 8.90 -1.12 12.73
CA LEU A 38 10.15 -1.06 11.97
C LEU A 38 10.15 -2.08 10.81
N LEU A 39 9.64 -3.29 11.04
CA LEU A 39 9.48 -4.29 9.98
C LEU A 39 8.52 -3.81 8.87
N ARG A 40 7.46 -3.05 9.20
CA ARG A 40 6.60 -2.43 8.17
C ARG A 40 7.34 -1.39 7.34
N MET A 41 8.21 -0.59 7.96
CA MET A 41 9.05 0.36 7.20
C MET A 41 10.03 -0.35 6.28
N LEU A 42 10.61 -1.48 6.72
CA LEU A 42 11.49 -2.29 5.87
C LEU A 42 10.72 -2.93 4.71
N LYS A 43 9.52 -3.45 4.94
CA LYS A 43 8.65 -3.98 3.88
C LYS A 43 8.29 -2.91 2.86
N LEU A 44 7.97 -1.68 3.30
CA LEU A 44 7.72 -0.56 2.39
C LEU A 44 8.94 -0.28 1.47
N GLN A 45 10.15 -0.34 2.01
CA GLN A 45 11.37 -0.16 1.22
C GLN A 45 11.60 -1.29 0.21
N GLU A 46 11.22 -2.53 0.56
CA GLU A 46 11.25 -3.68 -0.34
C GLU A 46 10.34 -3.44 -1.56
N GLU A 47 9.06 -3.06 -1.34
CA GLU A 47 8.11 -2.79 -2.43
C GLU A 47 8.58 -1.68 -3.38
N VAL A 48 9.21 -0.62 -2.84
CA VAL A 48 9.80 0.44 -3.68
C VAL A 48 10.93 -0.12 -4.55
N GLY A 49 11.69 -1.09 -4.05
CA GLY A 49 12.69 -1.82 -4.82
C GLY A 49 12.08 -2.66 -5.94
N GLU A 50 10.93 -3.29 -5.70
CA GLU A 50 10.19 -4.07 -6.69
C GLU A 50 9.65 -3.18 -7.83
N VAL A 51 9.12 -1.99 -7.50
CA VAL A 51 8.79 -0.96 -8.52
C VAL A 51 10.00 -0.64 -9.39
N ALA A 52 11.16 -0.40 -8.78
CA ALA A 52 12.39 -0.10 -9.52
C ALA A 52 12.80 -1.27 -10.43
N GLN A 53 12.68 -2.50 -9.94
CA GLN A 53 12.93 -3.71 -10.71
C GLN A 53 11.99 -3.83 -11.92
N ALA A 54 10.68 -3.61 -11.73
CA ALA A 54 9.69 -3.65 -12.79
C ALA A 54 9.96 -2.57 -13.84
N VAL A 55 10.32 -1.35 -13.43
CA VAL A 55 10.68 -0.25 -14.35
C VAL A 55 11.92 -0.60 -15.17
N ILE A 56 12.98 -1.13 -14.55
CA ILE A 56 14.17 -1.61 -15.26
C ILE A 56 13.80 -2.72 -16.25
N GLY A 57 12.87 -3.60 -15.84
CA GLY A 57 12.35 -4.68 -16.66
C GLY A 57 11.58 -4.23 -17.88
N VAL A 58 10.67 -3.25 -17.76
CA VAL A 58 9.87 -2.76 -18.89
C VAL A 58 10.68 -1.87 -19.84
N THR A 59 11.65 -1.11 -19.30
CA THR A 59 12.53 -0.23 -20.10
C THR A 59 13.69 -0.98 -20.77
N GLY A 60 13.83 -2.28 -20.50
CA GLY A 60 14.86 -3.15 -21.10
C GLY A 60 16.30 -2.78 -20.72
N GLN A 61 16.49 -2.01 -19.64
CA GLN A 61 17.83 -1.55 -19.21
C GLN A 61 18.71 -2.69 -18.67
N ASN A 62 18.14 -3.87 -18.45
CA ASN A 62 18.91 -5.07 -18.14
C ASN A 62 19.50 -5.67 -19.44
N LEU A 63 20.74 -5.27 -19.78
CA LEU A 63 21.48 -5.75 -20.96
C LEU A 63 21.55 -7.28 -21.09
N ARG A 64 21.42 -8.02 -19.98
CA ARG A 64 21.51 -9.49 -19.95
C ARG A 64 20.19 -10.20 -20.23
N LYS A 65 19.05 -9.50 -20.11
CA LYS A 65 17.70 -10.09 -20.20
C LYS A 65 16.75 -9.36 -21.15
N GLY A 66 17.08 -8.16 -21.62
CA GLY A 66 16.16 -7.35 -22.43
C GLY A 66 14.92 -6.94 -21.64
N THR A 67 13.77 -6.77 -22.32
CA THR A 67 12.50 -6.46 -21.68
C THR A 67 11.94 -7.70 -20.98
N THR A 68 11.70 -7.61 -19.67
CA THR A 68 11.23 -8.72 -18.83
C THR A 68 9.89 -8.49 -18.15
N HIS A 69 9.41 -7.24 -18.15
CA HIS A 69 8.17 -6.83 -17.50
C HIS A 69 7.34 -5.97 -18.46
N THR A 70 6.10 -5.73 -18.07
CA THR A 70 5.13 -4.86 -18.71
C THR A 70 4.88 -3.62 -17.84
N TRP A 71 4.19 -2.62 -18.39
CA TRP A 71 3.70 -1.49 -17.60
C TRP A 71 2.57 -1.89 -16.64
N GLU A 72 1.93 -3.04 -16.83
CA GLU A 72 0.95 -3.59 -15.88
C GLU A 72 1.64 -4.11 -14.62
N ASP A 73 2.82 -4.72 -14.77
CA ASP A 73 3.65 -5.12 -13.62
C ASP A 73 4.03 -3.89 -12.79
N VAL A 74 4.48 -2.80 -13.43
CA VAL A 74 4.79 -1.54 -12.72
C VAL A 74 3.56 -1.00 -11.97
N GLN A 75 2.36 -1.11 -12.53
CA GLN A 75 1.12 -0.70 -11.85
C GLN A 75 0.83 -1.58 -10.64
N SER A 76 1.07 -2.89 -10.73
CA SER A 76 0.92 -3.82 -9.60
C SER A 76 1.87 -3.44 -8.47
N GLU A 77 3.16 -3.27 -8.76
CA GLU A 77 4.15 -2.92 -7.75
C GLU A 77 3.84 -1.56 -7.08
N LEU A 78 3.33 -0.59 -7.85
CA LEU A 78 2.88 0.68 -7.27
C LEU A 78 1.68 0.50 -6.34
N CYS A 79 0.75 -0.40 -6.66
CA CYS A 79 -0.36 -0.74 -5.76
C CYS A 79 0.17 -1.39 -4.47
N ASP A 80 1.16 -2.27 -4.56
CA ASP A 80 1.78 -2.93 -3.41
C ASP A 80 2.48 -1.93 -2.49
N VAL A 81 3.19 -0.94 -3.05
CA VAL A 81 3.71 0.21 -2.29
C VAL A 81 2.60 0.97 -1.56
N VAL A 82 1.50 1.30 -2.25
CA VAL A 82 0.39 2.07 -1.65
C VAL A 82 -0.26 1.30 -0.51
N VAL A 83 -0.59 0.02 -0.72
CA VAL A 83 -1.21 -0.83 0.30
C VAL A 83 -0.27 -0.98 1.50
N THR A 84 1.01 -1.26 1.27
CA THR A 84 2.02 -1.41 2.32
C THR A 84 2.21 -0.12 3.11
N ALA A 85 2.23 1.04 2.45
CA ALA A 85 2.31 2.34 3.12
C ALA A 85 1.08 2.63 4.00
N LEU A 86 -0.13 2.28 3.54
CA LEU A 86 -1.35 2.46 4.33
C LEU A 86 -1.40 1.53 5.56
N ILE A 87 -0.94 0.28 5.41
CA ILE A 87 -0.80 -0.65 6.54
C ILE A 87 0.24 -0.13 7.54
N ALA A 88 1.37 0.37 7.05
CA ALA A 88 2.43 0.95 7.87
C ALA A 88 1.93 2.19 8.64
N LEU A 89 1.12 3.04 8.01
CA LEU A 89 0.47 4.17 8.68
C LEU A 89 -0.52 3.70 9.74
N ARG A 90 -1.30 2.64 9.47
CA ARG A 90 -2.22 2.03 10.45
C ARG A 90 -1.50 1.41 11.65
N ALA A 91 -0.32 0.85 11.44
CA ALA A 91 0.54 0.35 12.53
C ALA A 91 1.10 1.50 13.38
N LEU A 92 1.38 2.65 12.77
CA LEU A 92 1.87 3.83 13.47
C LEU A 92 0.78 4.55 14.27
N THR A 93 -0.46 4.58 13.77
CA THR A 93 -1.58 5.27 14.42
C THR A 93 -2.93 4.60 14.12
N PRO A 94 -3.85 4.49 15.11
CA PRO A 94 -5.22 4.04 14.86
C PRO A 94 -6.02 4.99 13.96
N ASP A 95 -5.69 6.28 13.96
CA ASP A 95 -6.39 7.34 13.21
C ASP A 95 -5.84 7.51 11.79
N ALA A 96 -5.34 6.44 11.18
CA ALA A 96 -4.64 6.48 9.89
C ALA A 96 -5.48 7.10 8.78
N ARG A 97 -6.80 6.86 8.81
CA ARG A 97 -7.76 7.42 7.84
C ARG A 97 -7.80 8.94 7.90
N GLU A 98 -7.95 9.47 9.09
CA GLU A 98 -8.04 10.90 9.36
C GLU A 98 -6.70 11.59 9.01
N VAL A 99 -5.58 10.99 9.44
CA VAL A 99 -4.23 11.49 9.14
C VAL A 99 -3.98 11.56 7.65
N PHE A 100 -4.25 10.48 6.91
CA PHE A 100 -4.06 10.45 5.46
C PHE A 100 -4.96 11.46 4.75
N THR A 101 -6.25 11.48 5.11
CA THR A 101 -7.24 12.36 4.47
C THR A 101 -6.88 13.84 4.67
N ALA A 102 -6.51 14.23 5.89
CA ALA A 102 -6.08 15.58 6.20
C ALA A 102 -4.79 15.96 5.45
N HIS A 103 -3.80 15.04 5.41
CA HIS A 103 -2.56 15.27 4.68
C HIS A 103 -2.80 15.45 3.18
N LEU A 104 -3.60 14.56 2.58
CA LEU A 104 -3.96 14.62 1.16
C LEU A 104 -4.69 15.92 0.83
N ALA A 105 -5.69 16.33 1.61
CA ALA A 105 -6.39 17.60 1.42
C ALA A 105 -5.43 18.80 1.46
N GLY A 106 -4.48 18.80 2.40
CA GLY A 106 -3.45 19.83 2.48
C GLY A 106 -2.52 19.87 1.26
N VAL A 107 -2.09 18.71 0.76
CA VAL A 107 -1.28 18.61 -0.47
C VAL A 107 -2.06 19.10 -1.69
N THR A 108 -3.33 18.69 -1.81
CA THR A 108 -4.22 19.07 -2.91
C THR A 108 -4.42 20.58 -2.95
N ALA A 109 -4.78 21.21 -1.83
CA ALA A 109 -4.96 22.65 -1.75
C ALA A 109 -3.69 23.39 -2.21
N ARG A 110 -2.52 23.06 -1.62
CA ARG A 110 -1.25 23.70 -2.01
C ARG A 110 -0.90 23.52 -3.49
N SER A 111 -1.13 22.34 -4.05
CA SER A 111 -0.69 22.00 -5.41
C SER A 111 -1.61 22.55 -6.50
N LEU A 112 -2.91 22.67 -6.21
CA LEU A 112 -3.90 23.12 -7.19
C LEU A 112 -4.23 24.62 -7.06
N ASP A 113 -4.12 25.20 -5.86
CA ASP A 113 -4.34 26.64 -5.65
C ASP A 113 -3.17 27.49 -6.18
N SER A 114 -1.95 26.93 -6.24
CA SER A 114 -0.76 27.60 -6.78
C SER A 114 -0.80 27.82 -8.31
N ARG A 115 -1.88 27.45 -9.01
CA ARG A 115 -2.09 27.76 -10.44
C ARG A 115 -2.81 29.10 -10.68
N HIS A 116 -2.95 29.94 -9.66
CA HIS A 116 -3.55 31.29 -9.73
C HIS A 116 -2.63 32.42 -9.22
N GLY A 117 -1.31 32.24 -9.22
CA GLY A 117 -0.33 33.28 -8.85
C GLY A 117 0.60 33.65 -10.00
#